data_AF-A0A655ENN8-F1
#
_entry.id   AF-A0A655ENN8-F1
#
_cell.length_a   1.000
_cell.length_b   1.000
_cell.length_c   1.000
_cell.angle_alpha   90.00
_cell.angle_beta   90.00
_cell.angle_gamma   90.00
#
_symmetry.space_group_name_H-M   'P 1'
#
loop_
_entity.id
_entity.type
_entity.pdbx_description
1 polymer ?
#
loop_
_entity_poly.entity_id
_entity_poly.type
_entity_poly.pdbx_seq_one_letter_code
_entity_poly.pdbx_strand_id
1 'polypeptide(L)'
;MQSWSSCSNRRFVEVTPGQDDAAWTVADVVNDNGMLSSSQVQEGGDGWTCQRALTARNNVTIDIVTCAYSQPDLVAIGIANQIAAKVAKQ
;
A
#
# COMPACT_ATOMS: atom_id res chain seq x y z
N MET A 1 2.17 12.48 -14.45
CA MET A 1 2.30 11.30 -13.56
C MET A 1 1.28 11.50 -12.44
N GLN A 2 0.28 10.62 -12.31
CA GLN A 2 -0.71 10.72 -11.24
C GLN A 2 -0.05 10.35 -9.91
N SER A 3 -0.15 11.24 -8.91
CA SER A 3 0.39 11.02 -7.56
C SER A 3 -0.60 10.22 -6.73
N TRP A 4 -0.11 9.43 -5.76
CA TRP A 4 -0.97 8.64 -4.86
C TRP A 4 -2.02 9.49 -4.15
N SER A 5 -1.72 10.75 -3.83
CA SER A 5 -2.68 11.68 -3.22
C SER A 5 -3.97 11.85 -4.02
N SER A 6 -3.94 11.67 -5.35
CA SER A 6 -5.15 11.71 -6.18
C SER A 6 -6.08 10.50 -5.96
N CYS A 7 -5.55 9.41 -5.40
CA CYS A 7 -6.27 8.20 -5.04
C CYS A 7 -6.74 8.20 -3.57
N SER A 8 -6.30 9.15 -2.74
CA SER A 8 -6.68 9.22 -1.32
C SER A 8 -8.20 9.33 -1.17
N ASN A 9 -8.77 8.48 -0.32
CA ASN A 9 -10.21 8.43 -0.04
C ASN A 9 -11.06 8.25 -1.31
N ARG A 10 -10.55 7.51 -2.30
CA ARG A 10 -11.24 7.20 -3.56
C ARG A 10 -11.54 5.72 -3.66
N ARG A 11 -12.59 5.43 -4.42
CA ARG A 11 -12.96 4.09 -4.84
C ARG A 11 -12.52 3.83 -6.27
N PHE A 12 -12.08 2.61 -6.56
CA PHE A 12 -11.83 2.14 -7.93
C PHE A 12 -12.38 0.73 -8.13
N VAL A 13 -12.48 0.32 -9.40
CA VAL A 13 -12.81 -1.05 -9.79
C VAL A 13 -11.61 -1.62 -10.53
N GLU A 14 -11.10 -2.74 -10.02
CA GLU A 14 -10.07 -3.55 -10.65
C GLU A 14 -10.76 -4.56 -11.58
N VAL A 15 -10.43 -4.47 -12.86
CA VAL A 15 -10.95 -5.36 -13.90
C VAL A 15 -9.83 -6.32 -14.28
N THR A 16 -9.98 -7.59 -13.93
CA THR A 16 -9.00 -8.63 -14.24
C THR A 16 -9.58 -9.61 -15.26
N PRO A 17 -8.97 -9.80 -16.44
CA PRO A 17 -9.51 -10.70 -17.47
C PRO A 17 -9.76 -12.11 -16.94
N GLY A 18 -10.99 -12.59 -17.08
CA GLY A 18 -11.39 -13.94 -16.63
C GLY A 18 -11.68 -14.05 -15.13
N GLN A 19 -11.76 -12.93 -14.41
CA GLN A 19 -12.22 -12.85 -13.03
C GLN A 19 -13.35 -11.84 -12.90
N ASP A 20 -14.12 -11.95 -11.83
CA ASP A 20 -15.11 -10.93 -11.50
C ASP A 20 -14.42 -9.62 -11.10
N ASP A 21 -15.06 -8.50 -11.44
CA ASP A 21 -14.58 -7.17 -11.08
C ASP A 21 -14.47 -7.02 -9.56
N ALA A 22 -13.34 -6.50 -9.09
CA ALA A 22 -13.10 -6.25 -7.68
C ALA A 22 -13.18 -4.75 -7.39
N ALA A 23 -14.14 -4.34 -6.57
CA ALA A 23 -14.23 -2.97 -6.11
C ALA A 23 -13.38 -2.74 -4.85
N TRP A 24 -12.66 -1.63 -4.83
CA TRP A 24 -11.72 -1.29 -3.76
C TRP A 24 -11.93 0.15 -3.30
N THR A 25 -11.89 0.37 -1.98
CA THR A 25 -11.81 1.71 -1.39
C THR A 25 -10.42 1.93 -0.81
N VAL A 26 -9.78 3.02 -1.22
CA VAL A 26 -8.47 3.47 -0.72
C VAL A 26 -8.67 4.40 0.47
N ALA A 27 -7.93 4.16 1.54
CA ALA A 27 -7.90 5.02 2.71
C ALA A 27 -7.14 6.33 2.41
N ASP A 28 -6.92 7.15 3.44
CA ASP A 28 -6.06 8.32 3.28
C ASP A 28 -4.64 7.91 2.84
N VAL A 29 -4.01 8.76 2.05
CA VAL A 29 -2.60 8.61 1.67
C VAL A 29 -1.79 9.53 2.54
N VAL A 30 -0.99 8.94 3.42
CA VAL A 30 -0.13 9.67 4.34
C VAL A 30 1.28 9.71 3.76
N ASN A 31 1.95 10.85 3.91
CA ASN A 31 3.40 10.95 3.73
C ASN A 31 4.01 11.31 5.08
N ASP A 32 4.73 10.36 5.68
CA ASP A 32 5.51 10.60 6.89
C ASP A 32 6.99 10.40 6.58
N ASN A 33 7.78 11.45 6.74
CA ASN A 33 9.24 11.43 6.56
C ASN A 33 9.71 10.78 5.24
N GLY A 34 9.01 11.05 4.13
CA GLY A 34 9.35 10.50 2.81
C GLY A 34 8.95 9.04 2.60
N MET A 35 8.09 8.50 3.47
CA MET A 35 7.39 7.25 3.26
C MET A 35 5.91 7.55 2.97
N LEU A 36 5.47 7.22 1.76
CA LEU A 36 4.06 7.20 1.41
C LEU A 36 3.45 5.91 1.93
N SER A 37 2.27 5.99 2.53
CA SER A 37 1.50 4.83 2.96
C SER A 37 0.01 5.03 2.74
N SER A 38 -0.70 3.92 2.53
CA SER A 38 -2.15 3.87 2.49
C SER A 38 -2.62 2.42 2.69
N SER A 39 -3.92 2.23 2.81
CA SER A 39 -4.54 0.90 2.77
C SER A 39 -5.69 0.89 1.76
N GLN A 40 -6.06 -0.29 1.30
CA GLN A 40 -7.21 -0.52 0.46
C GLN A 40 -8.01 -1.71 1.00
N VAL A 41 -9.33 -1.58 1.01
CA VAL A 41 -10.26 -2.63 1.44
C VAL A 41 -11.09 -3.05 0.23
N GLN A 42 -11.21 -4.36 0.01
CA GLN A 42 -12.08 -4.90 -1.03
C GLN A 42 -13.53 -4.87 -0.57
N GLU A 43 -14.41 -4.24 -1.35
CA GLU A 43 -15.85 -4.22 -1.09
C GLU A 43 -16.41 -5.63 -1.28
N GLY A 44 -17.10 -6.15 -0.25
CA GLY A 44 -17.62 -7.53 -0.27
C GLY A 44 -16.54 -8.62 -0.21
N GLY A 45 -15.26 -8.28 0.02
CA GLY A 45 -14.15 -9.23 0.10
C GLY A 45 -13.94 -9.85 1.49
N ASP A 46 -14.96 -9.92 2.33
CA ASP A 46 -14.90 -10.52 3.68
C ASP A 46 -13.75 -10.00 4.56
N GLY A 47 -13.46 -8.69 4.48
CA GLY A 47 -12.40 -8.04 5.23
C GLY A 47 -11.02 -8.11 4.58
N TRP A 48 -10.91 -8.65 3.36
CA TRP A 48 -9.67 -8.62 2.58
C TRP A 48 -9.16 -7.19 2.41
N THR A 49 -8.02 -6.93 3.04
CA THR A 49 -7.43 -5.59 3.16
C THR A 49 -5.96 -5.66 2.78
N CYS A 50 -5.51 -4.70 1.99
CA CYS A 50 -4.10 -4.52 1.69
C CYS A 50 -3.58 -3.21 2.31
N GLN A 51 -2.36 -3.25 2.84
CA GLN A 51 -1.58 -2.07 3.18
C GLN A 51 -0.50 -1.88 2.13
N ARG A 52 -0.17 -0.62 1.83
CA ARG A 52 0.95 -0.29 0.96
C ARG A 52 1.84 0.76 1.60
N ALA A 53 3.15 0.57 1.46
CA ALA A 53 4.17 1.53 1.87
C ALA A 53 5.22 1.68 0.76
N LEU A 54 5.53 2.92 0.41
CA LEU A 54 6.51 3.29 -0.61
C LEU A 54 7.50 4.29 -0.02
N THR A 55 8.79 3.97 -0.06
CA THR A 55 9.86 4.89 0.33
C THR A 55 11.09 4.71 -0.55
N ALA A 56 12.07 5.59 -0.40
CA ALA A 56 13.37 5.45 -1.04
C ALA A 56 14.50 5.64 -0.01
N ARG A 57 15.58 4.90 -0.16
CA ARG A 57 16.84 5.08 0.59
C ARG A 57 18.01 4.90 -0.36
N ASN A 58 18.97 5.81 -0.32
CA ASN A 58 20.08 5.88 -1.28
C ASN A 58 19.54 5.88 -2.73
N ASN A 59 19.92 4.87 -3.51
CA ASN A 59 19.50 4.65 -4.90
C ASN A 59 18.45 3.52 -5.04
N VAL A 60 17.78 3.12 -3.96
CA VAL A 60 16.81 2.02 -3.93
C VAL A 60 15.43 2.52 -3.56
N THR A 61 14.44 2.21 -4.39
CA THR A 61 13.02 2.37 -4.09
C THR A 61 12.48 1.08 -3.46
N ILE A 62 11.72 1.22 -2.38
CA ILE A 62 11.15 0.12 -1.60
C ILE A 62 9.63 0.29 -1.65
N ASP A 63 8.95 -0.60 -2.37
CA ASP A 63 7.49 -0.64 -2.51
C ASP A 63 6.98 -1.96 -1.96
N ILE A 64 6.15 -1.89 -0.93
CA ILE A 64 5.65 -3.04 -0.18
C ILE A 64 4.14 -3.01 -0.18
N VAL A 65 3.53 -4.13 -0.58
CA VAL A 65 2.09 -4.41 -0.40
C VAL A 65 1.96 -5.63 0.49
N THR A 66 1.12 -5.56 1.53
CA THR A 66 0.73 -6.71 2.36
C THR A 66 -0.77 -6.84 2.38
N CYS A 67 -1.29 -8.03 2.05
CA CYS A 67 -2.73 -8.29 2.03
C CYS A 67 -3.08 -9.45 2.96
N ALA A 68 -4.14 -9.28 3.74
CA ALA A 68 -4.64 -10.31 4.65
C ALA A 68 -6.12 -10.02 4.99
N TYR A 69 -6.83 -11.06 5.44
CA TYR A 69 -8.14 -10.90 6.08
C TYR A 69 -8.04 -10.24 7.46
N SER A 70 -6.88 -10.36 8.12
CA SER A 70 -6.56 -9.68 9.37
C SER A 70 -5.04 -9.47 9.46
N GLN A 71 -4.63 -8.23 9.67
CA GLN A 71 -3.23 -7.85 9.90
C GLN A 71 -3.15 -6.60 10.79
N PRO A 72 -2.10 -6.45 11.61
CA PRO A 72 -1.84 -5.21 12.35
C PRO A 72 -1.72 -3.98 11.42
N ASP A 73 -2.02 -2.78 11.90
CA ASP A 73 -2.14 -1.57 11.05
C ASP A 73 -0.86 -1.12 10.32
N LEU A 74 0.32 -1.53 10.78
CA LEU A 74 1.61 -0.99 10.32
C LEU A 74 2.55 -2.03 9.70
N VAL A 75 2.03 -3.14 9.17
CA VAL A 75 2.89 -4.22 8.64
C VAL A 75 3.69 -3.76 7.43
N ALA A 76 3.06 -3.12 6.43
CA ALA A 76 3.76 -2.67 5.23
C ALA A 76 4.85 -1.63 5.56
N ILE A 77 4.53 -0.67 6.44
CA ILE A 77 5.48 0.34 6.95
C ILE A 77 6.64 -0.32 7.69
N GLY A 78 6.35 -1.28 8.57
CA GLY A 78 7.34 -2.02 9.32
C GLY A 78 8.34 -2.76 8.43
N ILE A 79 7.85 -3.46 7.40
CA ILE A 79 8.69 -4.16 6.42
C ILE A 79 9.53 -3.16 5.61
N ALA A 80 8.91 -2.07 5.13
CA ALA A 80 9.62 -1.05 4.37
C ALA A 80 10.77 -0.43 5.18
N ASN A 81 10.55 -0.15 6.47
CA ASN A 81 11.59 0.36 7.38
C ASN A 81 12.72 -0.65 7.63
N GLN A 82 12.41 -1.94 7.77
CA GLN A 82 13.44 -2.97 7.93
C GLN A 82 14.32 -3.10 6.68
N ILE A 83 13.73 -3.02 5.48
CA ILE A 83 14.48 -3.03 4.22
C ILE A 83 15.31 -1.75 4.09
N ALA A 84 14.72 -0.58 4.37
CA ALA A 84 15.39 0.71 4.39
C ALA A 84 16.63 0.71 5.29
N ALA A 85 16.53 0.12 6.49
CA ALA A 85 17.64 -0.01 7.43
C ALA A 85 18.76 -0.95 6.93
N LYS A 86 18.44 -1.95 6.11
CA LYS A 86 19.44 -2.82 5.47
C LYS A 86 20.13 -2.12 4.30
N VAL A 87 19.37 -1.40 3.48
CA VAL A 87 19.90 -0.60 2.35
C VAL A 87 20.85 0.49 2.85
N ALA A 88 20.54 1.15 3.97
CA ALA A 88 21.39 2.19 4.54
C ALA A 88 22.77 1.70 5.02
N LYS A 89 22.98 0.39 5.12
CA LYS A 89 24.27 -0.23 5.50
C LYS A 89 25.12 -0.67 4.31
N GLN A 90 24.60 -0.54 3.09
CA GLN A 90 25.31 -0.80 1.84
C GLN A 90 25.99 0.48 1.36
#